data_AF-A0A952YXT6-F1
#
_entry.id   AF-A0A952YXT6-F1
#
_cell.length_a   1.000
_cell.length_b   1.000
_cell.length_c   1.000
_cell.angle_alpha   90.00
_cell.angle_beta   90.00
_cell.angle_gamma   90.00
#
_symmetry.space_group_name_H-M   'P 1'
#
loop_
_entity.id
_entity.type
_entity.pdbx_description
1 polymer ?
#
loop_
_entity_poly.entity_id
_entity_poly.type
_entity_poly.pdbx_seq_one_letter_code
_entity_poly.pdbx_strand_id
1 'polypeptide(L)'
;MIKTFRHKGIETFFLTGKKAGIQPAHAAKLRILLTALDNAKQPEDMNAPNWKLHGLTGDLAGHYSVKVSGNWRMTFAFEGEDAVLVDYQDYH
;
A
#
# COMPACT_ATOMS: atom_id res chain seq x y z
N MET A 1 10.82 -2.81 5.15
CA MET A 1 10.63 -1.37 5.52
C MET A 1 10.11 -0.61 4.32
N ILE A 2 9.25 0.39 4.52
CA ILE A 2 8.84 1.28 3.44
C ILE A 2 9.90 2.37 3.23
N LYS A 3 10.41 2.50 2.00
CA LYS A 3 11.44 3.48 1.65
C LYS A 3 10.92 4.65 0.85
N THR A 4 9.98 4.43 -0.07
CA THR A 4 9.49 5.48 -0.96
C THR A 4 7.99 5.40 -1.16
N PHE A 5 7.39 6.57 -1.38
CA PHE A 5 5.97 6.73 -1.64
C PHE A 5 5.77 7.49 -2.95
N ARG A 6 4.84 7.01 -3.78
CA ARG A 6 4.30 7.78 -4.91
C ARG A 6 3.19 8.72 -4.45
N HIS A 7 2.35 8.28 -3.50
CA HIS A 7 1.22 9.06 -3.01
C HIS A 7 1.57 9.95 -1.81
N LYS A 8 1.61 11.28 -1.99
CA LYS A 8 1.96 12.22 -0.91
C LYS A 8 1.02 12.20 0.30
N GLY A 9 -0.28 11.94 0.10
CA GLY A 9 -1.21 11.77 1.22
C GLY A 9 -0.95 10.51 2.05
N ILE A 10 -0.50 9.41 1.43
CA ILE A 10 -0.25 8.14 2.13
C ILE A 10 1.06 8.26 2.92
N GLU A 11 2.08 8.89 2.33
CA GLU A 11 3.34 9.26 2.97
C GLU A 11 3.09 10.11 4.22
N THR A 12 2.31 11.18 4.06
CA THR A 12 1.96 12.08 5.17
C THR A 12 1.22 11.34 6.29
N PHE A 13 0.26 10.47 5.93
CA PHE A 13 -0.48 9.68 6.88
C PHE A 13 0.39 8.67 7.62
N PHE A 14 1.30 7.99 6.92
CA PHE A 14 2.25 7.05 7.49
C PHE A 14 3.12 7.73 8.55
N LEU A 15 3.79 8.82 8.17
CA LEU A 15 4.78 9.53 8.98
C LEU A 15 4.17 10.29 10.16
N THR A 16 2.98 10.90 9.99
CA THR A 16 2.45 11.87 10.97
C THR A 16 1.08 11.51 11.53
N GLY A 17 0.36 10.56 10.92
CA GLY A 17 -1.02 10.26 11.26
C GLY A 17 -2.06 11.27 10.76
N LYS A 18 -1.63 12.38 10.14
CA LYS A 18 -2.55 13.32 9.50
C LYS A 18 -3.29 12.65 8.34
N LYS A 19 -4.61 12.81 8.29
CA LYS A 19 -5.47 12.18 7.27
C LYS A 19 -5.64 13.03 6.01
N ALA A 20 -4.92 14.15 5.89
CA ALA A 20 -4.96 14.99 4.71
C ALA A 20 -4.42 14.22 3.50
N GLY A 21 -5.20 14.16 2.42
CA GLY A 21 -4.83 13.44 1.20
C GLY A 21 -5.15 11.93 1.22
N ILE A 22 -5.91 11.43 2.20
CA ILE A 22 -6.49 10.08 2.14
C ILE A 22 -7.99 10.15 2.43
N GLN A 23 -8.71 9.07 2.12
CA GLN A 23 -10.10 8.94 2.58
C GLN A 23 -10.11 8.71 4.10
N PRO A 24 -10.67 9.61 4.93
CA PRO A 24 -10.62 9.46 6.39
C PRO A 24 -11.26 8.17 6.90
N ALA A 25 -12.29 7.68 6.20
CA ALA A 25 -12.94 6.39 6.47
C ALA A 25 -12.01 5.18 6.28
N HIS A 26 -10.97 5.31 5.45
CA HIS A 26 -10.00 4.24 5.19
C HIS A 26 -8.81 4.27 6.16
N ALA A 27 -8.67 5.30 6.99
CA ALA A 27 -7.49 5.52 7.82
C ALA A 27 -7.14 4.32 8.72
N ALA A 28 -8.14 3.67 9.33
CA ALA A 28 -7.89 2.49 10.17
C ALA A 28 -7.32 1.32 9.36
N LYS A 29 -7.91 1.03 8.19
CA LYS A 29 -7.45 -0.04 7.30
C LYS A 29 -6.07 0.27 6.72
N LEU A 30 -5.84 1.50 6.29
CA LEU A 30 -4.54 1.96 5.77
C LEU A 30 -3.44 1.87 6.83
N ARG A 31 -3.73 2.20 8.09
CA ARG A 31 -2.75 2.05 9.19
C ARG A 31 -2.30 0.60 9.32
N ILE A 32 -3.25 -0.35 9.33
CA ILE A 32 -2.94 -1.79 9.41
C ILE A 32 -2.08 -2.23 8.22
N LEU A 33 -2.48 -1.86 7.00
CA LEU A 33 -1.78 -2.26 5.79
C LEU A 33 -0.36 -1.69 5.72
N LEU A 34 -0.18 -0.40 6.04
CA LEU A 34 1.11 0.26 6.02
C LEU A 34 2.05 -0.28 7.11
N THR A 35 1.53 -0.55 8.32
CA THR A 35 2.33 -1.17 9.38
C THR A 35 2.77 -2.59 9.00
N ALA A 36 1.90 -3.39 8.39
CA ALA A 36 2.28 -4.70 7.89
C ALA A 36 3.32 -4.60 6.77
N LEU A 37 3.11 -3.71 5.79
CA LEU A 37 4.04 -3.50 4.68
C LEU A 37 5.42 -3.01 5.15
N ASP A 38 5.47 -2.19 6.18
CA ASP A 38 6.73 -1.71 6.75
C ASP A 38 7.56 -2.84 7.40
N ASN A 39 6.90 -3.88 7.90
CA ASN A 39 7.56 -5.07 8.46
C ASN A 39 7.77 -6.19 7.43
N ALA A 40 7.12 -6.12 6.27
CA ALA A 40 7.27 -7.10 5.20
C ALA A 40 8.67 -7.04 4.56
N LYS A 41 9.15 -8.21 4.15
CA LYS A 41 10.41 -8.39 3.41
C LYS A 41 10.18 -8.87 1.98
N GLN A 42 8.98 -9.34 1.68
CA GLN A 42 8.59 -9.76 0.34
C GLN A 42 7.07 -9.55 0.16
N PRO A 43 6.57 -9.50 -1.09
CA PRO A 43 5.14 -9.29 -1.36
C PRO A 43 4.22 -10.30 -0.67
N GLU A 44 4.64 -11.57 -0.58
CA GLU A 44 3.86 -12.67 -0.01
C GLU A 44 3.54 -12.47 1.47
N ASP A 45 4.35 -11.71 2.20
CA ASP A 45 4.08 -11.36 3.61
C ASP A 45 2.79 -10.53 3.76
N MET A 46 2.33 -9.91 2.67
CA MET A 46 1.08 -9.15 2.60
C MET A 46 -0.14 -10.01 2.22
N ASN A 47 0.00 -11.33 2.10
CA ASN A 47 -1.07 -12.24 1.68
C ASN A 47 -2.04 -12.63 2.81
N ALA A 48 -2.55 -11.64 3.55
CA ALA A 48 -3.51 -11.89 4.62
C ALA A 48 -4.94 -12.11 4.08
N PRO A 49 -5.80 -12.85 4.81
CA PRO A 49 -7.19 -13.04 4.42
C PRO A 49 -7.91 -11.70 4.14
N ASN A 50 -8.71 -11.69 3.08
CA ASN A 50 -9.47 -10.53 2.60
C ASN A 50 -8.66 -9.33 2.08
N TRP A 51 -7.32 -9.39 2.07
CA TRP A 51 -6.49 -8.32 1.49
C TRP A 51 -6.36 -8.47 -0.03
N LYS A 52 -6.68 -9.66 -0.57
CA LYS A 52 -6.71 -9.93 -2.01
C LYS A 52 -5.41 -9.53 -2.69
N LEU A 53 -4.28 -9.95 -2.12
CA LEU A 53 -2.96 -9.73 -2.71
C LEU A 53 -2.92 -10.31 -4.12
N HIS A 54 -2.46 -9.53 -5.08
CA HIS A 54 -2.15 -9.99 -6.42
C HIS A 54 -1.07 -9.11 -7.04
N GLY A 55 -0.27 -9.70 -7.94
CA GLY A 55 0.64 -8.96 -8.80
C GLY A 55 -0.12 -8.18 -9.88
N LEU A 56 0.42 -7.02 -10.26
CA LEU A 56 -0.06 -6.21 -11.37
C LEU A 56 0.68 -6.57 -12.66
N THR A 57 0.08 -6.20 -13.79
CA THR A 57 0.57 -6.54 -15.14
C THR A 57 0.74 -5.28 -15.99
N GLY A 58 1.32 -5.42 -17.19
CA GLY A 58 1.56 -4.30 -18.11
C GLY A 58 2.62 -3.35 -17.57
N ASP A 59 2.38 -2.04 -17.64
CA ASP A 59 3.32 -1.00 -17.19
C ASP A 59 3.61 -1.04 -15.68
N LEU A 60 2.77 -1.74 -14.92
CA LEU A 60 2.95 -1.97 -13.49
C LEU A 60 3.43 -3.40 -13.17
N ALA A 61 3.95 -4.15 -14.16
CA ALA A 61 4.61 -5.42 -13.89
C ALA A 61 5.69 -5.27 -12.82
N GLY A 62 5.70 -6.18 -11.85
CA GLY A 62 6.57 -6.11 -10.66
C GLY A 62 6.00 -5.31 -9.48
N HIS A 63 4.85 -4.65 -9.65
CA HIS A 63 4.08 -4.10 -8.54
C HIS A 63 3.04 -5.10 -8.06
N TYR A 64 2.58 -4.89 -6.83
CA TYR A 64 1.58 -5.68 -6.14
C TYR A 64 0.47 -4.77 -5.64
N SER A 65 -0.70 -5.35 -5.39
CA SER A 65 -1.90 -4.64 -4.97
C SER A 65 -2.61 -5.38 -3.86
N VAL A 66 -3.03 -4.63 -2.83
CA VAL A 66 -3.92 -5.11 -1.77
C VAL A 66 -5.14 -4.21 -1.65
N LYS A 67 -6.26 -4.82 -1.28
CA LYS A 67 -7.56 -4.16 -1.12
C LYS A 67 -7.59 -3.30 0.15
N VAL A 68 -7.97 -2.03 -0.04
CA VAL A 68 -8.29 -1.11 1.07
C VAL A 68 -9.79 -1.16 1.34
N SER A 69 -10.61 -0.69 0.41
CA SER A 69 -12.08 -0.64 0.54
C SER A 69 -12.69 -0.46 -0.85
N GLY A 70 -13.80 -1.16 -1.16
CA GLY A 70 -14.43 -1.07 -2.49
C GLY A 70 -13.41 -1.25 -3.63
N ASN A 71 -13.29 -0.23 -4.48
CA ASN A 71 -12.35 -0.14 -5.60
C ASN A 71 -10.95 0.37 -5.21
N TRP A 72 -10.78 0.90 -3.99
CA TRP A 72 -9.52 1.44 -3.52
C TRP A 72 -8.49 0.33 -3.26
N ARG A 73 -7.27 0.57 -3.73
CA ARG A 73 -6.11 -0.31 -3.55
C ARG A 73 -4.94 0.48 -2.98
N MET A 74 -4.13 -0.22 -2.20
CA MET A 74 -2.77 0.20 -1.91
C MET A 74 -1.86 -0.65 -2.80
N THR A 75 -1.00 0.01 -3.57
CA THR A 75 -0.03 -0.68 -4.43
C THR A 75 1.38 -0.37 -3.98
N PHE A 76 2.30 -1.26 -4.29
CA PHE A 76 3.71 -1.18 -3.89
C PHE A 76 4.55 -2.09 -4.77
N ALA A 77 5.85 -1.85 -4.82
CA ALA A 77 6.84 -2.78 -5.34
C ALA A 77 7.86 -3.11 -4.24
N PHE A 78 8.75 -4.05 -4.53
CA PHE A 78 9.87 -4.39 -3.66
C PHE A 78 11.19 -4.22 -4.40
N GLU A 79 12.17 -3.64 -3.72
CA GLU A 79 13.59 -3.63 -4.10
C GLU A 79 14.38 -4.34 -3.00
N GLY A 80 14.79 -5.58 -3.27
CA GLY A 80 15.31 -6.46 -2.21
C GLY A 80 14.24 -6.72 -1.15
N GLU A 81 14.55 -6.44 0.12
CA GLU A 81 13.62 -6.60 1.25
C GLU A 81 12.81 -5.33 1.57
N ASP A 82 12.97 -4.27 0.77
CA ASP A 82 12.38 -2.97 1.04
C ASP A 82 11.18 -2.69 0.13
N ALA A 83 10.08 -2.23 0.74
CA ALA A 83 8.89 -1.79 0.03
C ALA A 83 9.12 -0.38 -0.54
N VAL A 84 8.85 -0.22 -1.83
CA VAL A 84 9.07 1.02 -2.57
C VAL A 84 7.82 1.41 -3.36
N LEU A 85 7.79 2.66 -3.80
CA LEU A 85 6.77 3.21 -4.72
C LEU A 85 5.35 3.05 -4.19
N VAL A 86 5.18 3.12 -2.86
CA VAL A 86 3.88 2.87 -2.22
C VAL A 86 2.87 3.93 -2.67
N ASP A 87 1.74 3.46 -3.18
CA ASP A 87 0.68 4.28 -3.75
C ASP A 87 -0.69 3.89 -3.17
N TYR A 88 -1.67 4.77 -3.38
CA TYR A 88 -3.03 4.63 -2.91
C TYR A 88 -3.99 5.23 -3.93
N GLN A 89 -4.74 4.38 -4.61
CA GLN A 89 -5.53 4.79 -5.77
C GLN A 89 -6.90 4.11 -5.83
N ASP A 90 -7.86 4.80 -6.43
CA ASP A 90 -9.15 4.24 -6.81
C ASP A 90 -9.02 3.60 -8.20
N TYR A 91 -9.49 2.35 -8.37
CA TYR A 91 -9.40 1.63 -9.64
C TYR A 91 -10.62 1.93 -10.54
N HIS A 92 -11.10 3.17 -10.57
CA HIS A 92 -12.16 3.65 -11.47
C HIS A 92 -11.73 4.94 -12.15
#